data_AF-A0A1F3CB00-F1
#
_entry.id   AF-A0A1F3CB00-F1
#
_cell.length_a   1.000
_cell.length_b   1.000
_cell.length_c   1.000
_cell.angle_alpha   90.00
_cell.angle_beta   90.00
_cell.angle_gamma   90.00
#
_symmetry.space_group_name_H-M   'P 1'
#
loop_
_entity.id
_entity.type
_entity.pdbx_description
1 polymer ?
#
loop_
_entity_poly.entity_id
_entity_poly.type
_entity_poly.pdbx_seq_one_letter_code
_entity_poly.pdbx_strand_id
1 'polypeptide(L)'
;MSEHTHDIEFHNFISSDHDVLKYLHNTSDEEIAISIMQNGFRFESRLDYTTDMVSGSDVVQIEYFKLIRKKYGKFTMVLHIGKSIVDKYNLLLKNTVFFFYEVLSQVEPELSQDGESMFVLHPQFVKGYYDHEKKIGIINPKFNPYLDLPEFQQNLQDLSSGKTKI
;
A
#
# COMPACT_ATOMS: atom_id res chain seq x y z
N MET A 1 -27.29 18.90 -14.04
CA MET A 1 -27.55 17.96 -12.94
C MET A 1 -26.20 17.53 -12.41
N SER A 2 -25.89 17.82 -11.14
CA SER A 2 -24.53 17.80 -10.60
C SER A 2 -23.96 16.37 -10.45
N GLU A 3 -22.90 16.07 -11.20
CA GLU A 3 -22.08 14.85 -11.17
C GLU A 3 -21.28 14.65 -9.86
N HIS A 4 -21.74 15.16 -8.72
CA HIS A 4 -21.02 15.10 -7.44
C HIS A 4 -21.83 14.32 -6.40
N THR A 5 -22.24 13.11 -6.77
CA THR A 5 -22.64 12.14 -5.75
C THR A 5 -21.35 11.58 -5.17
N HIS A 6 -21.08 11.95 -3.92
CA HIS A 6 -19.97 11.39 -3.16
C HIS A 6 -20.12 9.87 -3.17
N ASP A 7 -19.05 9.17 -3.55
CA ASP A 7 -19.05 7.70 -3.55
C ASP A 7 -18.86 7.23 -2.11
N ILE A 8 -19.96 7.30 -1.35
CA ILE A 8 -20.00 7.03 0.10
C ILE A 8 -19.43 5.64 0.38
N GLU A 9 -19.72 4.66 -0.47
CA GLU A 9 -19.21 3.30 -0.33
C GLU A 9 -17.69 3.23 -0.48
N PHE A 10 -17.13 3.93 -1.47
CA PHE A 10 -15.67 4.02 -1.60
C PHE A 10 -15.02 4.73 -0.40
N HIS A 11 -15.62 5.84 0.05
CA HIS A 11 -15.13 6.56 1.21
C HIS A 11 -15.15 5.68 2.46
N ASN A 12 -16.26 4.98 2.71
CA ASN A 12 -16.41 4.03 3.81
C ASN A 12 -15.39 2.90 3.71
N PHE A 13 -15.16 2.39 2.50
CA PHE A 13 -14.17 1.35 2.26
C PHE A 13 -12.75 1.82 2.60
N ILE A 14 -12.37 3.06 2.32
CA ILE A 14 -11.06 3.60 2.73
C ILE A 14 -11.02 3.88 4.24
N SER A 15 -12.08 4.46 4.79
CA SER A 15 -12.07 5.06 6.13
C SER A 15 -12.35 4.09 7.27
N SER A 16 -12.79 2.86 7.00
CA SER A 16 -13.23 1.93 8.06
C SER A 16 -12.14 1.46 9.03
N ASP A 17 -10.86 1.67 8.74
CA ASP A 17 -9.76 1.32 9.65
C ASP A 17 -9.14 2.58 10.25
N HIS A 18 -8.99 2.57 11.58
CA HIS A 18 -8.40 3.65 12.36
C HIS A 18 -6.93 3.38 12.65
N ASP A 19 -6.17 4.42 12.98
CA ASP A 19 -4.74 4.31 13.34
C ASP A 19 -3.87 3.54 12.33
N VAL A 20 -4.17 3.75 11.06
CA VAL A 20 -3.40 3.26 9.91
C VAL A 20 -3.00 4.42 8.99
N LEU A 21 -1.84 4.30 8.36
CA LEU A 21 -1.54 5.02 7.11
C LEU A 21 -2.32 4.37 5.97
N LYS A 22 -2.83 5.20 5.06
CA LYS A 22 -3.67 4.75 3.94
C LYS A 22 -3.04 5.13 2.62
N TYR A 23 -2.86 4.14 1.76
CA TYR A 23 -2.31 4.31 0.43
C TYR A 23 -3.28 3.76 -0.60
N LEU A 24 -3.42 4.49 -1.70
CA LEU A 24 -4.29 4.13 -2.82
C LEU A 24 -3.46 3.91 -4.07
N HIS A 25 -3.85 2.92 -4.87
CA HIS A 25 -3.25 2.64 -6.17
C HIS A 25 -4.33 2.21 -7.17
N ASN A 26 -4.30 2.75 -8.39
CA ASN A 26 -5.27 2.37 -9.42
C ASN A 26 -4.69 1.35 -10.40
N THR A 27 -5.52 0.38 -10.77
CA THR A 27 -5.26 -0.56 -11.85
C THR A 27 -6.50 -0.70 -12.75
N SER A 28 -6.27 -0.92 -14.04
CA SER A 28 -7.34 -1.14 -15.03
C SER A 28 -7.84 -2.58 -15.07
N ASP A 29 -7.09 -3.52 -14.50
CA ASP A 29 -7.33 -4.96 -14.62
C ASP A 29 -7.67 -5.60 -13.26
N GLU A 30 -8.78 -6.34 -13.23
CA GLU A 30 -9.24 -7.07 -12.04
C GLU A 30 -8.26 -8.19 -11.68
N GLU A 31 -7.64 -8.84 -12.66
CA GLU A 31 -6.65 -9.89 -12.44
C GLU A 31 -5.41 -9.34 -11.72
N ILE A 32 -4.98 -8.11 -12.08
CA ILE A 32 -3.91 -7.41 -11.38
C ILE A 32 -4.33 -7.09 -9.94
N ALA A 33 -5.55 -6.60 -9.73
CA ALA A 33 -6.05 -6.28 -8.40
C ALA A 33 -6.10 -7.52 -7.49
N ILE A 34 -6.59 -8.64 -8.02
CA ILE A 34 -6.60 -9.95 -7.34
C ILE A 34 -5.18 -10.42 -7.05
N SER A 35 -4.27 -10.31 -8.01
CA SER A 35 -2.86 -10.69 -7.83
C SER A 35 -2.21 -9.88 -6.71
N ILE A 36 -2.44 -8.56 -6.65
CA ILE A 36 -1.91 -7.70 -5.57
C ILE A 36 -2.46 -8.16 -4.21
N MET A 37 -3.75 -8.48 -4.11
CA MET A 37 -4.33 -9.00 -2.85
C MET A 37 -3.69 -10.31 -2.40
N GLN A 38 -3.35 -11.19 -3.34
CA GLN A 38 -2.84 -12.52 -3.04
C GLN A 38 -1.33 -12.52 -2.76
N ASN A 39 -0.58 -11.76 -3.56
CA ASN A 39 0.87 -11.82 -3.64
C ASN A 39 1.58 -10.61 -3.02
N GLY A 40 0.83 -9.56 -2.68
CA GLY A 40 1.37 -8.31 -2.14
C GLY A 40 1.50 -7.23 -3.21
N PHE A 41 1.86 -6.02 -2.76
CA PHE A 41 1.99 -4.86 -3.62
C PHE A 41 3.45 -4.64 -4.00
N ARG A 42 3.77 -4.85 -5.28
CA ARG A 42 5.12 -4.67 -5.82
C ARG A 42 5.37 -3.18 -6.14
N PHE A 43 6.50 -2.65 -5.70
CA PHE A 43 6.90 -1.27 -5.97
C PHE A 43 8.41 -1.15 -6.19
N GLU A 44 8.81 -0.11 -6.91
CA GLU A 44 10.19 0.21 -7.26
C GLU A 44 10.66 1.41 -6.45
N SER A 45 11.80 1.26 -5.77
CA SER A 45 12.49 2.25 -4.93
C SER A 45 11.67 2.78 -3.74
N ARG A 46 10.49 3.36 -3.98
CA ARG A 46 9.63 3.95 -2.95
C ARG A 46 8.16 3.64 -3.14
N LEU A 47 7.48 3.33 -2.04
CA LEU A 47 6.04 3.03 -2.03
C LEU A 47 5.21 4.24 -2.52
N ASP A 48 5.61 5.47 -2.17
CA ASP A 48 4.91 6.70 -2.52
C ASP A 48 5.11 7.15 -3.98
N TYR A 49 5.93 6.45 -4.78
CA TYR A 49 6.04 6.70 -6.22
C TYR A 49 4.90 6.08 -7.02
N THR A 50 4.34 4.97 -6.52
CA THR A 50 3.28 4.21 -7.21
C THR A 50 1.94 4.28 -6.48
N THR A 51 1.92 4.88 -5.29
CA THR A 51 0.72 5.03 -4.46
C THR A 51 0.51 6.48 -4.05
N ASP A 52 -0.74 6.86 -3.79
CA ASP A 52 -1.09 8.15 -3.19
C ASP A 52 -1.46 7.93 -1.72
N MET A 53 -0.72 8.56 -0.80
CA MET A 53 -1.07 8.55 0.62
C MET A 53 -2.23 9.49 0.89
N VAL A 54 -3.29 9.00 1.52
CA VAL A 54 -4.50 9.78 1.81
C VAL A 54 -4.86 9.78 3.30
N SER A 55 -5.49 10.86 3.73
CA SER A 55 -6.24 10.93 4.97
C SER A 55 -7.63 10.35 4.73
N GLY A 56 -7.95 9.26 5.43
CA GLY A 56 -9.27 8.63 5.32
C GLY A 56 -10.44 9.50 5.79
N SER A 57 -10.17 10.63 6.44
CA SER A 57 -11.20 11.59 6.86
C SER A 57 -11.30 12.82 5.96
N ASP A 58 -10.38 12.97 5.00
CA ASP A 58 -10.37 14.09 4.06
C ASP A 58 -11.07 13.69 2.76
N VAL A 59 -12.38 13.95 2.73
CA VAL A 59 -13.23 13.70 1.57
C VAL A 59 -12.71 14.42 0.31
N VAL A 60 -12.17 15.63 0.47
CA VAL A 60 -11.66 16.43 -0.66
C VAL A 60 -10.44 15.76 -1.27
N GLN A 61 -9.53 15.25 -0.44
CA GLN A 61 -8.36 14.51 -0.93
C GLN A 61 -8.75 13.23 -1.67
N ILE A 62 -9.73 12.48 -1.16
CA ILE A 62 -10.21 11.24 -1.80
C ILE A 62 -10.90 11.54 -3.15
N GLU A 63 -11.71 12.59 -3.23
CA GLU A 63 -12.33 13.00 -4.50
C GLU A 63 -11.29 13.54 -5.50
N TYR A 64 -10.29 14.27 -5.02
CA TYR A 64 -9.16 14.69 -5.86
C TYR A 64 -8.39 13.49 -6.42
N PHE A 65 -8.08 12.49 -5.59
CA PHE A 65 -7.46 11.24 -6.02
C PHE A 65 -8.29 10.57 -7.12
N LYS A 66 -9.59 10.39 -6.90
CA LYS A 66 -10.50 9.77 -7.88
C LYS A 66 -10.47 10.52 -9.21
N LEU A 67 -10.57 11.85 -9.17
CA LEU A 67 -10.60 12.68 -10.38
C LEU A 67 -9.32 12.54 -11.20
N ILE A 68 -8.15 12.67 -10.54
CA ILE A 68 -6.85 12.63 -11.20
C ILE A 68 -6.52 11.21 -11.69
N ARG A 69 -6.90 10.19 -10.92
CA ARG A 69 -6.51 8.81 -11.18
C ARG A 69 -7.54 7.97 -11.92
N LYS A 70 -8.74 8.48 -12.19
CA LYS A 70 -9.80 7.79 -12.95
C LYS A 70 -9.31 7.21 -14.29
N LYS A 71 -8.39 7.91 -14.97
CA LYS A 71 -7.83 7.46 -16.25
C LYS A 71 -6.89 6.25 -16.15
N TYR A 72 -6.38 5.95 -14.95
CA TYR A 72 -5.43 4.86 -14.73
C TYR A 72 -6.10 3.55 -14.34
N GLY A 73 -7.43 3.53 -14.19
CA GLY A 73 -8.14 2.29 -13.92
C GLY A 73 -9.43 2.47 -13.15
N LYS A 74 -10.24 1.42 -13.21
CA LYS A 74 -11.54 1.31 -12.53
C LYS A 74 -11.47 0.56 -11.21
N PHE A 75 -10.32 -0.01 -10.88
CA PHE A 75 -10.08 -0.65 -9.59
C PHE A 75 -9.12 0.21 -8.78
N THR A 76 -9.47 0.49 -7.53
CA THR A 76 -8.54 1.13 -6.58
C THR A 76 -8.16 0.14 -5.50
N MET A 77 -6.89 -0.23 -5.46
CA MET A 77 -6.28 -0.92 -4.34
C MET A 77 -6.24 0.00 -3.12
N VAL A 78 -6.56 -0.55 -1.95
CA VAL A 78 -6.44 0.13 -0.67
C VAL A 78 -5.44 -0.64 0.18
N LEU A 79 -4.35 0.03 0.57
CA LEU A 79 -3.30 -0.51 1.43
C LEU A 79 -3.34 0.22 2.76
N HIS A 80 -3.36 -0.52 3.86
CA HIS A 80 -3.38 0.02 5.21
C HIS A 80 -2.22 -0.55 6.02
N ILE A 81 -1.44 0.33 6.63
CA ILE A 81 -0.30 -0.05 7.48
C ILE A 81 -0.50 0.62 8.84
N GLY A 82 -0.57 -0.18 9.90
CA GLY A 82 -0.77 0.29 11.26
C GLY A 82 0.27 1.31 11.67
N LYS A 83 -0.15 2.44 12.24
CA LYS A 83 0.77 3.49 12.70
C LYS A 83 1.79 2.95 13.70
N SER A 84 1.39 2.03 14.58
CA SER A 84 2.32 1.38 15.51
C SER A 84 3.45 0.61 14.82
N ILE A 85 3.17 -0.05 13.70
CA ILE A 85 4.17 -0.73 12.87
C ILE A 85 5.10 0.30 12.22
N VAL A 86 4.52 1.33 11.60
CA VAL A 86 5.26 2.41 10.96
C VAL A 86 6.18 3.12 11.96
N ASP A 87 5.66 3.51 13.11
CA ASP A 87 6.39 4.21 14.17
C ASP A 87 7.53 3.36 14.73
N LYS A 88 7.27 2.05 14.97
CA LYS A 88 8.29 1.09 15.41
C LYS A 88 9.46 1.06 14.43
N TYR A 89 9.20 0.83 13.15
CA TYR A 89 10.27 0.66 12.16
C TYR A 89 10.95 1.99 11.81
N ASN A 90 10.22 3.10 11.75
CA ASN A 90 10.83 4.42 11.59
C ASN A 90 11.77 4.78 12.77
N LEU A 91 11.39 4.41 14.01
CA LEU A 91 12.25 4.62 15.17
C LEU A 91 13.56 3.82 15.07
N LEU A 92 13.46 2.55 14.64
CA LEU A 92 14.62 1.67 14.44
C LEU A 92 15.51 2.15 13.28
N LEU A 93 14.93 2.75 12.25
CA LEU A 93 15.62 3.25 11.06
C LEU A 93 16.07 4.72 11.14
N LYS A 94 15.83 5.41 12.26
CA LYS A 94 15.99 6.88 12.39
C LYS A 94 17.32 7.46 11.89
N ASN A 95 18.41 6.68 11.94
CA ASN A 95 19.75 7.10 11.52
C ASN A 95 20.25 6.34 10.28
N THR A 96 19.34 5.81 9.48
CA THR A 96 19.63 5.09 8.23
C THR A 96 19.03 5.83 7.04
N VAL A 97 19.38 5.42 5.83
CA VAL A 97 18.77 5.93 4.58
C VAL A 97 17.51 5.16 4.17
N PHE A 98 17.21 4.06 4.87
CA PHE A 98 16.12 3.16 4.53
C PHE A 98 14.80 3.61 5.13
N PHE A 99 13.71 3.20 4.48
CA PHE A 99 12.34 3.48 4.88
C PHE A 99 11.67 2.23 5.46
N PHE A 100 10.67 2.44 6.31
CA PHE A 100 9.96 1.33 6.96
C PHE A 100 9.39 0.32 5.96
N TYR A 101 8.93 0.76 4.79
CA TYR A 101 8.32 -0.14 3.79
C TYR A 101 9.33 -1.11 3.15
N GLU A 102 10.63 -0.79 3.16
CA GLU A 102 11.67 -1.72 2.70
C GLU A 102 11.82 -2.89 3.68
N VAL A 103 11.66 -2.61 4.97
CA VAL A 103 11.67 -3.62 6.04
C VAL A 103 10.42 -4.52 5.96
N LEU A 104 9.28 -3.96 5.59
CA LEU A 104 8.00 -4.69 5.46
C LEU A 104 7.89 -5.53 4.17
N SER A 105 8.95 -5.61 3.37
CA SER A 105 8.99 -6.43 2.17
C SER A 105 8.92 -7.92 2.52
N GLN A 106 8.11 -8.70 1.78
CA GLN A 106 8.01 -10.15 1.96
C GLN A 106 9.20 -10.90 1.33
N VAL A 107 9.86 -10.30 0.34
CA VAL A 107 10.97 -10.91 -0.41
C VAL A 107 12.23 -10.06 -0.27
N GLU A 108 13.39 -10.70 -0.40
CA GLU A 108 14.65 -9.99 -0.57
C GLU A 108 14.53 -9.07 -1.80
N PRO A 109 15.03 -7.82 -1.72
CA PRO A 109 14.91 -6.89 -2.83
C PRO A 109 15.68 -7.39 -4.05
N GLU A 110 15.02 -7.41 -5.19
CA GLU A 110 15.62 -7.73 -6.48
C GLU A 110 15.88 -6.44 -7.26
N LEU A 111 16.86 -6.44 -8.16
CA LEU A 111 17.05 -5.31 -9.07
C LEU A 111 16.05 -5.38 -10.22
N SER A 112 15.42 -4.24 -10.54
CA SER A 112 14.63 -4.05 -11.75
C SER A 112 15.55 -4.06 -12.98
N GLN A 113 14.94 -4.04 -14.18
CA GLN A 113 15.71 -3.92 -15.43
C GLN A 113 16.50 -2.61 -15.51
N ASP A 114 16.05 -1.59 -14.79
CA ASP A 114 16.67 -0.27 -14.74
C ASP A 114 17.68 -0.15 -13.58
N GLY A 115 17.90 -1.23 -12.82
CA GLY A 115 18.87 -1.29 -11.72
C GLY A 115 18.36 -0.72 -10.41
N GLU A 116 17.06 -0.48 -10.27
CA GLU A 116 16.44 0.00 -9.04
C GLU A 116 15.99 -1.17 -8.15
N SER A 117 15.92 -0.94 -6.84
CA SER A 117 15.47 -1.99 -5.91
C SER A 117 13.95 -2.19 -5.98
N MET A 118 13.54 -3.45 -6.16
CA MET A 118 12.15 -3.90 -6.19
C MET A 118 11.78 -4.52 -4.85
N PHE A 119 10.65 -4.07 -4.30
CA PHE A 119 10.12 -4.58 -3.04
C PHE A 119 8.70 -5.09 -3.22
N VAL A 120 8.25 -5.94 -2.29
CA VAL A 120 6.88 -6.45 -2.27
C VAL A 120 6.30 -6.26 -0.87
N LEU A 121 5.41 -5.27 -0.72
CA LEU A 121 4.68 -5.07 0.52
C LEU A 121 3.78 -6.28 0.78
N HIS A 122 3.91 -6.88 1.97
CA HIS A 122 3.21 -8.12 2.32
C HIS A 122 1.68 -8.02 2.09
N PRO A 123 1.02 -9.06 1.53
CA PRO A 123 -0.39 -9.03 1.15
C PRO A 123 -1.34 -8.73 2.31
N GLN A 124 -0.95 -9.00 3.55
CA GLN A 124 -1.80 -8.67 4.71
C GLN A 124 -1.91 -7.16 4.97
N PHE A 125 -1.03 -6.32 4.42
CA PHE A 125 -1.23 -4.86 4.43
C PHE A 125 -2.17 -4.39 3.31
N VAL A 126 -2.53 -5.26 2.36
CA VAL A 126 -3.52 -4.99 1.32
C VAL A 126 -4.90 -5.25 1.90
N LYS A 127 -5.66 -4.19 2.16
CA LYS A 127 -7.06 -4.30 2.62
C LYS A 127 -7.92 -5.00 1.58
N GLY A 128 -7.69 -4.69 0.31
CA GLY A 128 -8.50 -5.14 -0.80
C GLY A 128 -8.52 -4.13 -1.93
N TYR A 129 -9.50 -4.25 -2.82
CA TYR A 129 -9.73 -3.25 -3.86
C TYR A 129 -11.20 -2.84 -3.93
N TYR A 130 -11.44 -1.65 -4.43
CA TYR A 130 -12.76 -1.15 -4.75
C TYR A 130 -12.99 -1.18 -6.25
N ASP A 131 -14.09 -1.79 -6.69
CA ASP A 131 -14.55 -1.78 -8.06
C ASP A 131 -15.48 -0.56 -8.26
N HIS A 132 -14.99 0.44 -8.98
CA HIS A 132 -15.74 1.69 -9.20
C HIS A 132 -16.93 1.54 -10.16
N GLU A 133 -16.98 0.47 -10.96
CA GLU A 133 -18.13 0.18 -11.84
C GLU A 133 -19.22 -0.52 -11.05
N LYS A 134 -18.86 -1.55 -10.27
CA LYS A 134 -19.80 -2.33 -9.45
C LYS A 134 -20.18 -1.65 -8.13
N LYS A 135 -19.42 -0.63 -7.71
CA LYS A 135 -19.58 0.08 -6.43
C LYS A 135 -19.47 -0.84 -5.21
N ILE A 136 -18.50 -1.75 -5.24
CA ILE A 136 -18.27 -2.72 -4.17
C ILE A 136 -16.79 -2.76 -3.77
N GLY A 137 -16.55 -2.92 -2.46
CA GLY A 137 -15.24 -3.21 -1.91
C GLY A 137 -15.04 -4.72 -1.74
N ILE A 138 -14.00 -5.27 -2.34
CA ILE A 138 -13.59 -6.66 -2.19
C ILE A 138 -12.48 -6.69 -1.14
N ILE A 139 -12.76 -7.29 0.02
CA ILE A 139 -11.84 -7.35 1.16
C ILE A 139 -10.91 -8.57 1.03
N ASN A 140 -9.63 -8.37 1.36
CA ASN A 140 -8.67 -9.46 1.51
C ASN A 140 -8.95 -10.21 2.82
N PRO A 141 -9.31 -11.51 2.78
CA PRO A 141 -9.62 -12.28 3.99
C PRO A 141 -8.41 -12.44 4.92
N LYS A 142 -7.19 -12.18 4.44
CA LYS A 142 -5.96 -12.23 5.24
C LYS A 142 -5.55 -10.86 5.77
N PHE A 143 -6.31 -9.79 5.52
CA PHE A 143 -5.94 -8.43 5.90
C PHE A 143 -5.63 -8.31 7.40
N ASN A 144 -4.44 -7.80 7.70
CA ASN A 144 -3.97 -7.45 9.03
C ASN A 144 -3.00 -6.26 8.92
N PRO A 145 -3.47 -5.03 9.17
CA PRO A 145 -2.62 -3.84 9.04
C PRO A 145 -1.55 -3.74 10.14
N TYR A 146 -1.65 -4.55 11.19
CA TYR A 146 -0.71 -4.59 12.31
C TYR A 146 0.21 -5.81 12.27
N LEU A 147 0.39 -6.40 11.09
CA LEU A 147 1.30 -7.52 10.90
C LEU A 147 2.73 -7.13 11.32
N ASP A 148 3.34 -7.97 12.15
CA ASP A 148 4.72 -7.83 12.59
C ASP A 148 5.36 -9.23 12.60
N LEU A 149 6.08 -9.55 11.53
CA LEU A 149 6.69 -10.87 11.33
C LEU A 149 8.17 -10.86 11.77
N PRO A 150 8.70 -11.99 12.26
CA PRO A 150 10.14 -12.14 12.52
C PRO A 150 11.02 -11.79 11.31
N GLU A 151 10.55 -12.08 10.10
CA GLU A 151 11.18 -11.76 8.83
C GLU A 151 11.44 -10.26 8.66
N PHE A 152 10.55 -9.39 9.18
CA PHE A 152 10.77 -7.94 9.14
C PHE A 152 11.94 -7.53 10.04
N GLN A 153 12.15 -8.21 11.17
CA GLN A 153 13.34 -7.97 11.99
C GLN A 153 14.62 -8.44 11.29
N GLN A 154 14.55 -9.54 10.54
CA GLN A 154 15.66 -10.01 9.73
C GLN A 154 16.00 -9.01 8.62
N ASN A 155 15.01 -8.54 7.87
CA ASN A 155 15.18 -7.50 6.84
C ASN A 155 15.86 -6.25 7.39
N LEU A 156 15.45 -5.78 8.58
CA LEU A 156 16.07 -4.65 9.25
C LEU A 156 17.57 -4.89 9.54
N GLN A 157 17.94 -6.09 9.99
CA GLN A 157 19.33 -6.44 10.26
C GLN A 157 20.16 -6.50 8.97
N ASP A 158 19.59 -7.04 7.90
CA ASP A 158 20.27 -7.18 6.61
C ASP A 158 20.54 -5.80 5.99
N LEU A 159 19.53 -4.91 5.99
CA LEU A 159 19.69 -3.51 5.58
C LEU A 159 20.74 -2.78 6.43
N SER A 160 20.71 -2.94 7.76
CA SER A 160 21.63 -2.23 8.67
C SER A 160 23.08 -2.74 8.58
N SER A 161 23.29 -4.00 8.20
CA SER A 161 24.62 -4.61 8.10
C SER A 161 25.29 -4.38 6.74
N GLY A 162 24.62 -3.70 5.81
CA GLY A 162 25.10 -3.53 4.43
C GLY A 162 25.17 -4.87 3.67
N LYS A 163 24.58 -5.93 4.22
CA LYS A 163 24.35 -7.20 3.52
C LYS A 163 23.11 -7.06 2.65
N THR A 164 23.13 -6.13 1.71
CA THR A 164 22.33 -6.33 0.52
C THR A 164 23.03 -7.46 -0.22
N LYS A 165 22.49 -8.69 -0.12
CA LYS A 165 22.94 -9.78 -1.00
C LYS A 165 22.57 -9.36 -2.42
N ILE A 166 23.54 -8.78 -3.13
CA ILE A 166 23.47 -8.60 -4.58
C ILE A 166 24.13 -9.82 -5.21
#